data_AF-A0A7J7HYJ6-F1
#
_entry.id   AF-A0A7J7HYJ6-F1
#
_cell.length_a   1.000
_cell.length_b   1.000
_cell.length_c   1.000
_cell.angle_alpha   90.00
_cell.angle_beta   90.00
_cell.angle_gamma   90.00
#
_symmetry.space_group_name_H-M   'P 1'
#
loop_
_entity.id
_entity.type
_entity.pdbx_description
1 polymer ?
#
loop_
_entity_poly.entity_id
_entity_poly.type
_entity_poly.pdbx_seq_one_letter_code
_entity_poly.pdbx_strand_id
1 'polypeptide(L)' 'MTFDVKLEQFDTADKIKVIKEVRAFTNLELKEAKDLVEKAPVVLKQRVTKEETNDIIKKVKAAVGVTIME' A
#
# COMPACT_ATOMS: atom_id res chain seq x y z
N MET A 1 -9.83 -7.27 16.80
CA MET A 1 -9.20 -7.87 15.61
C MET A 1 -8.39 -6.79 14.92
N THR A 2 -7.08 -7.00 14.87
CA THR A 2 -6.13 -6.20 14.11
C THR A 2 -5.91 -6.88 12.77
N PHE A 3 -5.87 -6.10 11.69
CA PHE A 3 -5.66 -6.56 10.32
C PHE A 3 -4.35 -6.02 9.78
N ASP A 4 -3.77 -6.76 8.84
CA ASP A 4 -2.57 -6.37 8.12
C ASP A 4 -2.93 -6.07 6.66
N VAL A 5 -2.51 -4.90 6.18
CA VAL A 5 -2.70 -4.49 4.78
C VAL A 5 -1.43 -4.82 4.01
N LYS A 6 -1.53 -5.80 3.13
CA LYS A 6 -0.47 -6.15 2.17
C LYS A 6 -0.82 -5.62 0.79
N LEU A 7 0.14 -4.96 0.14
CA LEU A 7 0.12 -4.68 -1.28
C LEU A 7 0.58 -5.94 -2.00
N GLU A 8 -0.33 -6.61 -2.70
CA GLU A 8 -0.02 -7.85 -3.42
C GLU A 8 0.53 -7.55 -4.81
N GLN A 9 -0.12 -6.61 -5.50
CA GLN A 9 0.17 -6.25 -6.88
C GLN A 9 -0.13 -4.76 -7.06
N PHE A 10 0.42 -4.15 -8.10
CA PHE A 10 0.11 -2.77 -8.44
C PHE A 10 0.21 -2.60 -9.94
N ASP A 11 -0.55 -1.65 -10.48
CA ASP A 11 -0.49 -1.36 -11.90
C ASP A 11 0.80 -0.60 -12.23
N THR A 12 1.56 -1.08 -13.20
CA THR A 12 2.85 -0.47 -13.55
C THR A 12 2.65 0.91 -14.18
N ALA A 13 1.49 1.15 -14.81
CA ALA A 13 1.10 2.45 -15.35
C ALA A 13 0.87 3.50 -14.24
N ASP A 14 0.33 3.06 -13.11
CA ASP A 14 0.02 3.91 -11.94
C ASP A 14 1.06 3.75 -10.82
N LYS A 15 2.21 3.11 -11.08
CA LYS A 15 3.33 2.95 -10.15
C LYS A 15 3.72 4.27 -9.47
N ILE A 16 3.68 5.39 -10.19
CA ILE A 16 3.96 6.72 -9.61
C ILE A 16 2.91 7.12 -8.56
N LYS A 17 1.62 6.82 -8.79
CA LYS A 17 0.56 7.09 -7.81
C LYS A 17 0.70 6.18 -6.59
N VAL A 18 0.95 4.89 -6.78
CA VAL A 18 1.18 3.94 -5.67
C VAL A 18 2.40 4.37 -4.86
N ILE A 19 3.52 4.75 -5.49
CA ILE A 19 4.71 5.26 -4.80
C ILE A 19 4.38 6.53 -4.00
N LYS A 20 3.58 7.47 -4.54
CA LYS A 20 3.16 8.68 -3.81
C LYS A 20 2.33 8.34 -2.59
N GLU A 21 1.38 7.44 -2.74
CA GLU A 21 0.49 6.98 -1.67
C GLU A 21 1.27 6.21 -0.60
N VAL A 22 2.03 5.18 -0.98
CA VAL A 22 2.93 4.44 -0.08
C VAL A 22 3.86 5.38 0.67
N ARG A 23 4.46 6.36 -0.01
CA ARG A 23 5.30 7.39 0.61
C ARG A 23 4.51 8.27 1.58
N ALA A 24 3.27 8.63 1.29
CA ALA A 24 2.42 9.39 2.20
C ALA A 24 2.06 8.61 3.47
N PHE A 25 1.91 7.28 3.38
CA PHE A 25 1.54 6.45 4.54
C PHE A 25 2.74 5.94 5.36
N THR A 26 3.88 5.71 4.70
CA THR A 26 5.10 5.13 5.29
C THR A 26 6.18 6.19 5.55
N ASN A 27 6.05 7.41 5.00
CA ASN A 27 7.06 8.48 5.04
C ASN A 27 8.44 8.06 4.50
N LEU A 28 8.50 7.02 3.67
CA LEU A 28 9.73 6.53 3.07
C LEU A 28 10.24 7.47 1.97
N GLU A 29 11.54 7.43 1.72
CA GLU A 29 12.14 8.19 0.62
C GLU A 29 11.71 7.66 -0.75
N LEU A 30 11.86 8.47 -1.79
CA LEU A 30 11.40 8.11 -3.15
C LEU A 30 12.02 6.79 -3.66
N LYS A 31 13.25 6.49 -3.24
CA LYS A 31 13.95 5.25 -3.53
C LYS A 31 13.39 4.07 -2.72
N GLU A 32 13.21 4.24 -1.41
CA GLU A 32 12.64 3.24 -0.52
C GLU A 32 11.20 2.89 -0.88
N ALA A 33 10.35 3.89 -1.15
CA ALA A 33 8.97 3.70 -1.57
C ALA A 33 8.89 2.97 -2.94
N LYS A 34 9.79 3.30 -3.87
CA LYS A 34 9.87 2.60 -5.16
C LYS A 34 10.28 1.14 -4.97
N ASP A 35 11.33 0.88 -4.19
CA ASP A 35 11.81 -0.47 -3.89
C ASP A 35 10.75 -1.30 -3.16
N LEU A 36 10.01 -0.66 -2.23
CA LEU A 36 8.95 -1.29 -1.46
C LEU A 36 7.77 -1.70 -2.35
N VAL A 37 7.31 -0.80 -3.23
CA VAL A 37 6.23 -1.12 -4.18
C VAL A 37 6.69 -2.21 -5.16
N GLU A 38 7.93 -2.17 -5.65
CA GLU A 38 8.50 -3.22 -6.52
C GLU A 38 8.71 -4.56 -5.82
N LYS A 39 8.78 -4.58 -4.49
CA LYS A 39 8.86 -5.80 -3.67
C LYS A 39 7.50 -6.45 -3.42
N ALA A 40 6.43 -6.01 -4.08
CA ALA A 40 5.13 -6.66 -3.98
C ALA A 40 5.26 -8.18 -4.28
N PRO A 41 4.71 -9.07 -3.43
CA PRO A 41 3.82 -8.77 -2.30
C PRO A 41 4.55 -8.24 -1.04
N VAL A 42 4.14 -7.07 -0.53
CA VAL A 42 4.75 -6.39 0.62
C VAL A 42 3.70 -5.87 1.61
N VAL A 43 4.03 -5.81 2.90
CA VAL A 43 3.14 -5.26 3.92
C VAL A 43 3.27 -3.74 3.99
N LEU A 44 2.17 -3.00 3.73
CA LEU A 44 2.16 -1.53 3.81
C LEU A 44 1.89 -1.02 5.23
N LYS A 45 1.00 -1.70 5.95
CA LYS A 45 0.61 -1.33 7.32
C LYS A 45 0.19 -2.58 8.07
N GLN A 46 0.64 -2.71 9.31
CA GLN A 46 0.26 -3.81 10.19
C GLN A 46 -0.56 -3.31 11.36
N ARG A 47 -1.38 -4.21 11.90
CA ARG A 47 -2.18 -3.99 13.11
C ARG A 47 -3.18 -2.83 13.03
N VAL A 48 -3.77 -2.63 11.86
CA VAL A 48 -4.81 -1.63 11.66
C VAL A 48 -6.19 -2.17 12.02
N THR A 49 -7.12 -1.29 12.39
CA THR A 49 -8.52 -1.69 12.64
C THR A 49 -9.26 -1.92 11.32
N LYS A 50 -10.44 -2.53 11.36
CA LYS A 50 -11.25 -2.81 10.16
C LYS A 50 -11.64 -1.53 9.39
N GLU A 51 -11.85 -0.42 10.11
CA GLU A 51 -12.09 0.89 9.50
C GLU A 51 -10.85 1.43 8.79
N GLU A 52 -9.71 1.48 9.49
CA GLU A 52 -8.42 1.93 8.91
C GLU A 52 -8.02 1.07 7.71
N THR A 53 -8.23 -0.24 7.81
CA THR A 53 -7.99 -1.22 6.73
C THR A 53 -8.79 -0.86 5.48
N ASN A 54 -10.08 -0.58 5.64
CA ASN A 54 -10.94 -0.19 4.51
C ASN A 54 -10.52 1.15 3.91
N ASP A 55 -10.09 2.11 4.73
CA ASP A 55 -9.65 3.43 4.26
C ASP A 55 -8.33 3.31 3.47
N ILE A 56 -7.36 2.56 4.00
CA ILE A 56 -6.08 2.28 3.31
C ILE A 56 -6.34 1.51 2.02
N ILE A 57 -7.19 0.48 2.04
CA ILE A 57 -7.46 -0.31 0.84
C ILE A 57 -8.21 0.52 -0.21
N LYS A 58 -9.12 1.41 0.19
CA LYS A 58 -9.74 2.35 -0.76
C LYS A 58 -8.73 3.29 -1.38
N LYS A 59 -7.84 3.87 -0.58
CA LYS A 59 -6.76 4.76 -1.04
C LYS A 59 -5.81 4.04 -1.99
N VAL A 60 -5.29 2.89 -1.57
CA VAL A 60 -4.38 2.07 -2.38
C VAL A 60 -5.06 1.52 -3.64
N LYS A 61 -6.32 1.06 -3.59
CA LYS A 61 -7.09 0.68 -4.79
C LYS A 61 -7.37 1.87 -5.70
N ALA A 62 -7.60 3.07 -5.16
CA ALA A 62 -7.73 4.29 -5.97
C ALA A 62 -6.41 4.66 -6.66
N ALA A 63 -5.27 4.30 -6.04
CA ALA A 63 -3.95 4.35 -6.66
C ALA A 63 -3.67 3.16 -7.60
N VAL A 64 -4.66 2.29 -7.87
CA VAL A 64 -4.54 1.07 -8.68
C VAL A 64 -3.55 0.05 -8.08
N GLY A 65 -3.41 0.07 -6.76
CA GLY A 65 -2.74 -0.95 -5.98
C GLY A 65 -3.72 -2.04 -5.53
N VAL A 66 -3.37 -3.30 -5.76
CA VAL A 66 -4.06 -4.47 -5.23
C VAL A 66 -3.60 -4.68 -3.80
N THR A 67 -4.54 -4.57 -2.86
CA THR A 67 -4.29 -4.80 -1.44
C THR A 67 -5.18 -5.91 -0.90
N ILE A 68 -4.61 -6.75 -0.05
CA ILE A 68 -5.25 -7.86 0.66
C ILE A 68 -5.34 -7.53 2.16
N MET A 69 -6.48 -7.87 2.74
CA MET A 69 -6.74 -7.85 4.18
C MET A 69 -6.41 -9.24 4.71
N GLU A 70 -5.38 -9.35 5.55
CA GLU A 70 -5.16 -10.53 6.41
C GLU A 70 -5.43 -10.19 7.88
#